data_AF-A0A969YGP8-F1
#
_entry.id   AF-A0A969YGP8-F1
#
_cell.length_a   1.000
_cell.length_b   1.000
_cell.length_c   1.000
_cell.angle_alpha   90.00
_cell.angle_beta   90.00
_cell.angle_gamma   90.00
#
_symmetry.space_group_name_H-M   'P 1'
#
loop_
_entity.id
_entity.type
_entity.pdbx_description
1 polymer ?
#
loop_
_entity_poly.entity_id
_entity_poly.type
_entity_poly.pdbx_seq_one_letter_code
_entity_poly.pdbx_strand_id
1 'polypeptide(L)'
;MAGKQRPKAGLIFLEALLLAGLVWLLTIDRNDWIIRLGIRTADVLLPLCWAAWALLAVGGHIAWMVARHKARKEPSPGIRVTFAPDRALSPQEIRAELLRFQTIRPQLRPLLEQGLDQLDNIGRKKAKMGELLERNEVSLLGEASAALADAEQTLCRKLALVLNRALLCDPEEENARRREAVYAEHARSIQAFLADNEDVLNRCETLLTETVRYVEEKKAGRDSMDLQIMTGVIRSLTNDGIRMDAPQGG
;
A
#
# COMPACT_ATOMS: atom_id res chain seq x y z
N MET A 1 1.61 -23.53 12.45
CA MET A 1 1.17 -24.10 11.15
C MET A 1 -0.32 -24.54 11.13
N ALA A 2 -1.23 -23.89 11.87
CA ALA A 2 -2.61 -24.41 12.09
C ALA A 2 -3.75 -23.60 11.41
N GLY A 3 -3.44 -22.74 10.42
CA GLY A 3 -4.44 -21.87 9.78
C GLY A 3 -4.86 -22.24 8.35
N LYS A 4 -4.03 -22.98 7.60
CA LYS A 4 -4.19 -23.16 6.13
C LYS A 4 -5.17 -24.25 5.68
N GLN A 5 -5.64 -25.14 6.57
CA GLN A 5 -6.52 -26.26 6.20
C GLN A 5 -8.03 -25.95 6.34
N ARG A 6 -8.41 -24.95 7.13
CA ARG A 6 -9.82 -24.67 7.48
C ARG A 6 -10.75 -24.39 6.28
N PRO A 7 -10.37 -23.59 5.26
CA PRO A 7 -11.30 -23.28 4.17
C PRO A 7 -11.47 -24.44 3.19
N LYS A 8 -10.44 -25.30 3.02
CA LYS A 8 -10.52 -26.49 2.17
C LYS A 8 -11.29 -27.61 2.85
N ALA A 9 -11.08 -27.82 4.16
CA ALA A 9 -11.84 -28.79 4.94
C ALA A 9 -13.34 -28.46 4.96
N GLY A 10 -13.71 -27.17 5.07
CA GLY A 10 -15.10 -26.74 5.03
C GLY A 10 -15.79 -27.00 3.68
N LEU A 11 -15.08 -26.79 2.55
CA LEU A 11 -15.62 -27.09 1.22
C LEU A 11 -15.78 -28.61 1.02
N ILE A 12 -14.77 -29.40 1.37
CA ILE A 12 -14.81 -30.87 1.27
C ILE A 12 -15.96 -31.43 2.11
N PHE A 13 -16.18 -30.88 3.32
CA PHE A 13 -17.29 -31.28 4.17
C PHE A 13 -18.65 -30.93 3.57
N LEU A 14 -18.79 -29.72 3.01
CA LEU A 14 -20.02 -29.30 2.32
C LEU A 14 -20.32 -30.19 1.10
N GLU A 15 -19.31 -30.48 0.28
CA GLU A 15 -19.43 -31.35 -0.90
C GLU A 15 -19.80 -32.79 -0.50
N ALA A 16 -19.15 -33.34 0.54
CA ALA A 16 -19.48 -34.67 1.06
C ALA A 16 -20.92 -34.75 1.57
N LEU A 17 -21.42 -33.69 2.23
CA LEU A 17 -22.79 -33.63 2.74
C LEU A 17 -23.82 -33.52 1.62
N LEU A 18 -23.55 -32.72 0.59
CA LEU A 18 -24.40 -32.63 -0.60
C LEU A 18 -24.43 -33.95 -1.39
N LEU A 19 -23.27 -34.60 -1.54
CA LEU A 19 -23.15 -35.90 -2.20
C LEU A 19 -23.91 -36.99 -1.43
N ALA A 20 -23.79 -37.04 -0.10
CA ALA A 20 -24.54 -37.98 0.73
C ALA A 20 -26.07 -37.77 0.58
N GLY A 21 -26.52 -36.51 0.56
CA GLY A 21 -27.92 -36.18 0.29
C GLY A 21 -28.39 -36.61 -1.11
N LEU A 22 -27.53 -36.47 -2.12
CA LEU A 22 -27.83 -36.91 -3.48
C LEU A 22 -27.95 -38.44 -3.57
N VAL A 23 -27.00 -39.17 -2.96
CA VAL A 23 -27.04 -40.64 -2.92
C VAL A 23 -28.31 -41.10 -2.21
N TRP A 24 -28.67 -40.47 -1.09
CA TRP A 24 -29.92 -40.78 -0.39
C TRP A 24 -31.15 -40.54 -1.28
N LEU A 25 -31.24 -39.42 -1.99
CA LEU A 25 -32.32 -39.14 -2.94
C LEU A 25 -32.40 -40.18 -4.06
N LEU A 26 -31.25 -40.62 -4.58
CA LEU A 26 -31.19 -41.66 -5.62
C LEU A 26 -31.59 -43.04 -5.11
N THR A 27 -31.49 -43.29 -3.80
CA THR A 27 -31.99 -44.54 -3.18
C THR A 27 -33.49 -44.53 -2.91
N ILE A 28 -34.19 -43.40 -3.15
CA ILE A 28 -35.64 -43.34 -2.99
C ILE A 28 -36.29 -44.11 -4.15
N ASP A 29 -36.86 -45.27 -3.83
CA ASP A 29 -37.73 -46.00 -4.75
C ASP A 29 -39.15 -45.42 -4.70
N ARG A 30 -39.60 -44.91 -5.84
CA ARG A 30 -40.97 -44.40 -6.03
C ARG A 30 -42.01 -45.45 -5.65
N ASN A 31 -41.76 -46.73 -5.94
CA ASN A 31 -42.73 -47.80 -5.66
C ASN A 31 -42.91 -48.02 -4.15
N ASP A 32 -41.83 -48.04 -3.36
CA ASP A 32 -41.91 -48.20 -1.89
C ASP A 32 -42.63 -47.01 -1.24
N TRP A 33 -42.43 -45.80 -1.76
CA TRP A 33 -43.13 -44.60 -1.30
C TRP A 33 -44.62 -44.59 -1.67
N ILE A 34 -44.98 -45.03 -2.87
CA ILE A 34 -46.37 -45.19 -3.28
C ILE A 34 -47.08 -46.21 -2.37
N ILE A 35 -46.42 -47.31 -2.03
CA ILE A 35 -46.99 -48.36 -1.16
C ILE A 35 -47.24 -47.82 0.27
N ARG A 36 -46.33 -47.01 0.81
CA ARG A 36 -46.42 -46.52 2.20
C ARG A 36 -47.28 -45.28 2.39
N LEU A 37 -47.27 -44.36 1.43
CA LEU A 37 -47.85 -43.01 1.57
C LEU A 37 -48.96 -42.71 0.56
N GLY A 38 -49.19 -43.61 -0.41
CA GLY A 38 -50.16 -43.44 -1.48
C GLY A 38 -49.65 -42.60 -2.66
N ILE A 39 -50.24 -42.83 -3.83
CA ILE A 39 -49.82 -42.25 -5.12
C ILE A 39 -49.76 -40.72 -5.07
N ARG A 40 -50.83 -40.09 -4.58
CA ARG A 40 -50.98 -38.63 -4.60
C ARG A 40 -49.96 -37.91 -3.72
N THR A 41 -49.56 -38.54 -2.62
CA THR A 41 -48.60 -37.98 -1.65
C THR A 41 -47.17 -38.20 -2.13
N ALA A 42 -46.87 -39.37 -2.70
CA ALA A 42 -45.56 -39.68 -3.27
C ALA A 42 -45.23 -38.80 -4.48
N ASP A 43 -46.19 -38.58 -5.38
CA ASP A 43 -46.00 -37.74 -6.58
C ASP A 43 -45.79 -36.25 -6.26
N VAL A 44 -46.19 -35.78 -5.07
CA VAL A 44 -45.94 -34.41 -4.60
C VAL A 44 -44.63 -34.31 -3.83
N LEU A 45 -44.36 -35.26 -2.93
CA LEU A 45 -43.18 -35.20 -2.06
C LEU A 45 -41.87 -35.46 -2.81
N LEU A 46 -41.86 -36.38 -3.79
CA LEU A 46 -40.65 -36.69 -4.57
C LEU A 46 -40.08 -35.46 -5.30
N PRO A 47 -40.86 -34.70 -6.08
CA PRO A 47 -40.39 -33.45 -6.69
C PRO A 47 -39.95 -32.40 -5.67
N LEU A 48 -40.66 -32.30 -4.53
CA LEU A 48 -40.31 -31.35 -3.47
C LEU A 48 -38.95 -31.67 -2.83
N CYS A 49 -38.65 -32.94 -2.59
CA CYS A 49 -37.35 -33.38 -2.08
C CYS A 49 -36.22 -33.04 -3.06
N TRP A 50 -36.42 -33.25 -4.36
CA TRP A 50 -35.47 -32.85 -5.40
C TRP A 50 -35.27 -31.33 -5.48
N ALA A 51 -36.37 -30.56 -5.45
CA ALA A 51 -36.32 -29.11 -5.48
C ALA A 51 -35.62 -28.52 -4.23
N ALA A 52 -35.92 -29.05 -3.04
CA ALA A 52 -35.27 -28.65 -1.80
C ALA A 52 -33.76 -28.93 -1.82
N TRP A 53 -33.34 -30.10 -2.33
CA TRP A 53 -31.93 -30.43 -2.46
C TRP A 53 -31.21 -29.52 -3.47
N ALA A 54 -31.82 -29.24 -4.63
CA ALA A 54 -31.26 -28.33 -5.62
C ALA A 54 -31.05 -26.91 -5.04
N LEU A 55 -32.01 -26.41 -4.27
CA LEU A 55 -31.91 -25.11 -3.58
C LEU A 55 -30.78 -25.11 -2.55
N LEU A 56 -30.62 -26.18 -1.78
CA LEU A 56 -29.54 -26.30 -0.79
C LEU A 56 -28.16 -26.38 -1.46
N ALA A 57 -28.03 -27.11 -2.56
CA ALA A 57 -26.77 -27.23 -3.30
C ALA A 57 -26.31 -25.87 -3.87
N VAL A 58 -27.21 -25.18 -4.58
CA VAL A 58 -26.92 -23.86 -5.18
C VAL A 58 -26.71 -22.81 -4.09
N GLY A 59 -27.60 -22.74 -3.11
CA GLY A 59 -27.52 -21.78 -2.00
C GLY A 59 -26.25 -21.96 -1.18
N GLY A 60 -25.87 -23.20 -0.86
CA GLY A 60 -24.65 -23.53 -0.13
C GLY A 60 -23.38 -23.08 -0.86
N HIS A 61 -23.28 -23.32 -2.17
CA HIS A 61 -22.14 -22.88 -2.97
C HIS A 61 -22.06 -21.36 -3.13
N ILE A 62 -23.19 -20.67 -3.35
CA ILE A 62 -23.24 -19.21 -3.43
C ILE A 62 -22.82 -18.59 -2.09
N ALA A 63 -23.38 -19.07 -0.98
CA ALA A 63 -23.04 -18.59 0.35
C ALA A 63 -21.54 -18.78 0.67
N TRP A 64 -20.98 -19.94 0.30
CA TRP A 64 -19.55 -20.21 0.48
C TRP A 64 -18.67 -19.28 -0.37
N MET A 65 -19.03 -19.03 -1.64
CA MET A 65 -18.31 -18.08 -2.50
C MET A 65 -18.35 -16.65 -1.94
N VAL A 66 -19.52 -16.19 -1.47
CA VAL A 66 -19.68 -14.86 -0.87
C VAL A 66 -18.87 -14.73 0.42
N ALA A 67 -18.91 -15.74 1.29
CA ALA A 67 -18.12 -15.75 2.52
C ALA A 67 -16.61 -15.71 2.22
N ARG A 68 -16.14 -16.47 1.22
CA ARG A 68 -14.74 -16.45 0.78
C ARG A 68 -14.33 -15.10 0.19
N HIS A 69 -15.21 -14.46 -0.57
CA HIS A 69 -14.94 -13.13 -1.11
C HIS A 69 -14.89 -12.05 -0.02
N LYS A 70 -15.75 -12.12 1.00
CA LYS A 70 -15.71 -11.19 2.14
C LYS A 70 -14.46 -11.40 3.00
N ALA A 71 -14.11 -12.65 3.30
CA ALA A 71 -12.91 -12.97 4.08
C ALA A 71 -11.60 -12.53 3.38
N ARG A 72 -11.57 -12.54 2.03
CA ARG A 72 -10.43 -12.03 1.24
C ARG A 72 -10.31 -10.50 1.23
N LYS A 73 -11.37 -9.78 1.59
CA LYS A 73 -11.38 -8.31 1.66
C LYS A 73 -11.05 -7.79 3.06
N GLU A 74 -10.91 -8.67 4.06
CA GLU A 74 -10.45 -8.22 5.37
C GLU A 74 -8.96 -7.85 5.26
N PRO A 75 -8.61 -6.56 5.45
CA PRO A 75 -7.21 -6.16 5.44
C PRO A 75 -6.49 -6.91 6.57
N SER A 76 -5.28 -7.38 6.26
CA SER A 76 -4.44 -8.11 7.22
C SER A 76 -4.40 -7.34 8.55
N PRO A 77 -4.82 -7.96 9.67
CA PRO A 77 -4.95 -7.26 10.93
C PRO A 77 -3.56 -6.99 11.46
N GLY A 78 -3.11 -5.73 11.42
CA GLY A 78 -1.89 -5.35 12.16
C GLY A 78 -1.10 -4.18 11.65
N ILE A 79 -1.42 -3.58 10.50
CA ILE A 79 -0.63 -2.43 10.04
C ILE A 79 -1.53 -1.28 9.63
N ARG A 80 -2.09 -0.62 10.65
CA ARG A 80 -2.58 0.75 10.52
C ARG A 80 -1.36 1.65 10.58
N VAL A 81 -0.79 2.00 9.42
CA VAL A 81 -0.10 3.28 9.35
C VAL A 81 -1.11 4.31 8.87
N THR A 82 -1.87 4.83 9.84
CA THR A 82 -2.69 6.03 9.66
C THR A 82 -1.75 7.22 9.53
N PHE A 83 -1.09 7.34 8.39
CA PHE A 83 -0.41 8.58 8.01
C PHE A 83 -1.49 9.59 7.64
N ALA A 84 -1.90 10.39 8.62
CA ALA A 84 -2.81 11.50 8.39
C ALA A 84 -2.07 12.58 7.58
N PRO A 85 -2.65 13.09 6.47
CA PRO A 85 -2.01 14.11 5.64
C PRO A 85 -1.71 15.42 6.39
N ASP A 86 -2.44 15.68 7.47
CA ASP A 86 -2.43 16.95 8.20
C ASP A 86 -1.45 16.97 9.40
N ARG A 87 -0.72 15.88 9.66
CA ARG A 87 0.24 15.81 10.76
C ARG A 87 1.66 15.91 10.21
N ALA A 88 2.49 16.76 10.84
CA ALA A 88 3.93 16.75 10.60
C ALA A 88 4.49 15.36 10.91
N LEU A 89 5.20 14.78 9.96
CA LEU A 89 5.76 13.44 10.06
C LEU A 89 7.19 13.53 10.59
N SER A 90 7.52 12.68 11.56
CA SER A 90 8.88 12.57 12.06
C SER A 90 9.74 11.73 11.09
N PRO A 91 10.88 12.25 10.61
CA PRO A 91 11.83 11.46 9.83
C PRO A 91 12.30 10.19 10.55
N GLN A 92 12.44 10.24 11.88
CA GLN A 92 12.83 9.09 12.69
C GLN A 92 11.75 8.00 12.71
N GLU A 93 10.47 8.38 12.80
CA GLU A 93 9.35 7.44 12.73
C GLU A 93 9.28 6.75 11.36
N ILE A 94 9.41 7.51 10.26
CA ILE A 94 9.44 6.95 8.91
C ILE A 94 10.63 6.00 8.75
N ARG A 95 11.82 6.37 9.24
CA ARG A 95 13.01 5.53 9.22
C ARG A 95 12.80 4.19 9.94
N ALA A 96 12.22 4.23 11.13
CA ALA A 96 11.93 3.03 11.91
C ALA A 96 10.95 2.10 11.17
N GLU A 97 9.91 2.65 10.55
CA GLU A 97 8.96 1.86 9.75
C GLU A 97 9.60 1.31 8.46
N LEU A 98 10.43 2.08 7.74
CA LEU A 98 11.15 1.58 6.57
C LEU A 98 12.04 0.38 6.93
N LEU A 99 12.81 0.46 8.02
CA LEU A 99 13.63 -0.65 8.53
C LEU A 99 12.79 -1.86 8.93
N ARG A 100 11.68 -1.63 9.64
CA ARG A 100 10.74 -2.69 10.00
C ARG A 100 10.20 -3.39 8.74
N PHE A 101 9.80 -2.65 7.72
CA PHE A 101 9.27 -3.22 6.48
C PHE A 101 10.31 -3.98 5.67
N GLN A 102 11.60 -3.62 5.73
CA GLN A 102 12.67 -4.41 5.10
C GLN A 102 12.72 -5.84 5.67
N THR A 103 12.51 -6.00 6.98
CA THR A 103 12.46 -7.33 7.62
C THR A 103 11.19 -8.10 7.27
N ILE A 104 10.06 -7.40 7.19
CA ILE A 104 8.74 -7.99 6.97
C ILE A 104 8.49 -8.30 5.47
N ARG A 105 9.15 -7.58 4.56
CA ARG A 105 8.99 -7.65 3.10
C ARG A 105 10.36 -7.63 2.40
N PRO A 106 11.13 -8.72 2.44
CA PRO A 106 12.49 -8.74 1.86
C PRO A 106 12.51 -8.47 0.35
N GLN A 107 11.42 -8.75 -0.37
CA GLN A 107 11.31 -8.47 -1.81
C GLN A 107 11.27 -6.96 -2.11
N LEU A 108 10.87 -6.11 -1.17
CA LEU A 108 10.86 -4.65 -1.33
C LEU A 108 12.13 -3.99 -0.79
N ARG A 109 13.06 -4.78 -0.21
CA ARG A 109 14.28 -4.27 0.40
C ARG A 109 15.03 -3.22 -0.43
N PRO A 110 15.32 -3.42 -1.73
CA PRO A 110 16.05 -2.40 -2.51
C PRO A 110 15.31 -1.06 -2.61
N LEU A 111 13.98 -1.08 -2.75
CA LEU A 111 13.16 0.13 -2.82
C LEU A 111 13.08 0.83 -1.46
N LEU A 112 12.95 0.07 -0.37
CA LEU A 112 12.91 0.62 0.98
C LEU A 112 14.28 1.17 1.42
N GLU A 113 15.37 0.55 0.98
CA GLU A 113 16.74 1.04 1.17
C GLU A 113 16.96 2.38 0.45
N GLN A 114 16.51 2.50 -0.80
CA GLN A 114 16.51 3.78 -1.51
C GLN A 114 15.72 4.86 -0.74
N GLY A 115 14.56 4.53 -0.17
CA GLY A 115 13.80 5.47 0.66
C GLY A 115 14.54 5.93 1.93
N LEU A 116 15.33 5.03 2.55
CA LEU A 116 16.21 5.37 3.68
C LEU A 116 17.34 6.30 3.25
N ASP A 117 17.98 6.00 2.13
CA ASP A 117 19.06 6.84 1.58
C ASP A 117 18.58 8.25 1.27
N GLN A 118 17.35 8.40 0.77
CA GLN A 118 16.70 9.68 0.51
C GLN A 118 16.48 10.49 1.79
N LEU A 119 16.03 9.86 2.89
CA LEU A 119 15.89 10.51 4.20
C LEU A 119 17.24 10.99 4.72
N ASP A 120 18.27 10.14 4.62
CA ASP A 120 19.60 10.49 5.08
C ASP A 120 20.21 11.61 4.22
N ASN A 121 19.91 11.62 2.92
CA ASN A 121 20.34 12.66 1.99
C ASN A 121 19.78 14.03 2.37
N ILE A 122 18.47 14.15 2.61
CA ILE A 122 17.90 15.43 3.04
C ILE A 122 18.38 15.85 4.43
N GLY A 123 18.59 14.89 5.35
CA GLY A 123 19.20 15.15 6.65
C GLY A 123 20.59 15.78 6.53
N ARG A 124 21.46 15.24 5.68
CA ARG A 124 22.79 15.81 5.40
C ARG A 124 22.71 17.21 4.79
N LYS A 125 21.79 17.44 3.85
CA LYS A 125 21.59 18.75 3.22
C LYS A 125 21.13 19.81 4.22
N LYS A 126 20.18 19.47 5.11
CA LYS A 126 19.73 20.36 6.20
C LYS A 126 20.86 20.70 7.17
N ALA A 127 21.66 19.72 7.58
CA ALA A 127 22.81 19.96 8.45
C ALA A 127 23.80 20.94 7.80
N LYS A 128 24.15 20.71 6.53
CA LYS A 128 25.05 21.60 5.78
C LYS A 128 24.49 23.01 5.60
N MET A 129 23.19 23.17 5.37
CA MET A 129 22.54 24.48 5.33
C MET A 129 22.60 25.18 6.69
N GLY A 130 22.37 24.46 7.79
CA GLY A 130 22.49 24.98 9.15
C GLY A 130 23.90 25.52 9.44
N GLU A 131 24.94 24.76 9.08
CA GLU A 131 26.33 25.21 9.22
C GLU A 131 26.64 26.48 8.42
N LEU A 132 26.08 26.61 7.21
CA LEU A 132 26.25 27.81 6.38
C LEU A 132 25.54 29.02 6.98
N LEU A 133 24.37 28.80 7.58
CA LEU A 133 23.58 29.83 8.24
C LEU A 133 24.28 30.42 9.47
N GLU A 134 24.71 29.55 10.37
CA GLU A 134 25.40 29.94 11.62
C GLU A 134 26.65 30.78 11.36
N ARG A 135 27.34 30.53 10.25
CA ARG A 135 28.60 31.18 9.92
C ARG A 135 28.47 32.53 9.23
N ASN A 136 27.31 32.86 8.65
CA ASN A 136 27.21 33.99 7.71
C ASN A 136 26.08 34.98 8.01
N GLU A 137 25.23 34.76 9.02
CA GLU A 137 24.17 35.68 9.51
C GLU A 137 23.37 36.38 8.39
N VAL A 138 22.96 35.64 7.36
CA VAL A 138 22.21 36.20 6.23
C VAL A 138 20.73 35.84 6.37
N SER A 139 19.84 36.84 6.37
CA SER A 139 18.38 36.65 6.44
C SER A 139 17.82 35.78 5.30
N LEU A 140 18.33 35.94 4.07
CA LEU A 140 17.93 35.18 2.87
C LEU A 140 18.21 33.67 2.98
N LEU A 141 19.19 33.28 3.80
CA LEU A 141 19.47 31.87 4.07
C LEU A 141 18.42 31.25 5.00
N GLY A 142 17.70 32.05 5.79
CA GLY A 142 16.61 31.58 6.65
C GLY A 142 15.45 31.01 5.83
N GLU A 143 15.10 31.67 4.72
CA GLU A 143 14.08 31.19 3.77
C GLU A 143 14.53 29.89 3.07
N ALA A 144 15.81 29.78 2.71
CA ALA A 144 16.37 28.56 2.13
C ALA A 144 16.33 27.36 3.10
N SER A 145 16.57 27.61 4.40
CA SER A 145 16.45 26.58 5.45
C SER A 145 14.99 26.17 5.68
N ALA A 146 14.06 27.11 5.69
CA ALA A 146 12.64 26.81 5.75
C ALA A 146 12.18 25.95 4.56
N ALA A 147 12.62 26.28 3.34
CA ALA A 147 12.32 25.50 2.14
C ALA A 147 12.85 24.06 2.22
N LEU A 148 14.03 23.84 2.83
CA LEU A 148 14.57 22.50 3.09
C LEU A 148 13.74 21.72 4.12
N ALA A 149 13.17 22.39 5.12
CA ALA A 149 12.26 21.76 6.09
C ALA A 149 10.94 21.35 5.43
N ASP A 150 10.38 22.19 4.56
CA ASP A 150 9.19 21.87 3.76
C ASP A 150 9.44 20.69 2.81
N ALA A 151 10.61 20.66 2.18
CA ALA A 151 11.04 19.55 1.33
C ALA A 151 11.16 18.23 2.12
N GLU A 152 11.71 18.25 3.34
CA GLU A 152 11.76 17.07 4.22
C GLU A 152 10.37 16.56 4.56
N GLN A 153 9.42 17.45 4.90
CA GLN A 153 8.04 17.04 5.15
C GLN A 153 7.39 16.44 3.91
N THR A 154 7.66 16.99 2.72
CA THR A 154 7.19 16.44 1.44
C THR A 154 7.74 15.04 1.19
N LEU A 155 9.04 14.82 1.40
CA LEU A 155 9.67 13.50 1.33
C LEU A 155 9.03 12.53 2.32
N CYS A 156 8.89 12.91 3.59
CA CYS A 156 8.28 12.07 4.62
C CYS A 156 6.85 11.67 4.24
N ARG A 157 6.05 12.57 3.67
CA ARG A 157 4.69 12.26 3.19
C ARG A 157 4.70 11.27 2.03
N LYS A 158 5.61 11.41 1.07
CA LYS A 158 5.76 10.45 -0.05
C LYS A 158 6.27 9.09 0.44
N LEU A 159 7.18 9.06 1.40
CA LEU A 159 7.67 7.81 2.00
C LEU A 159 6.60 7.11 2.85
N ALA A 160 5.71 7.86 3.49
CA ALA A 160 4.50 7.31 4.10
C ALA A 160 3.60 6.61 3.05
N LEU A 161 3.47 7.17 1.83
CA LEU A 161 2.77 6.50 0.73
C LEU A 161 3.51 5.23 0.26
N VAL A 162 4.85 5.26 0.22
CA VAL A 162 5.67 4.06 -0.06
C VAL A 162 5.39 2.95 0.95
N LEU A 163 5.38 3.28 2.24
CA LEU A 163 5.04 2.33 3.31
C LEU A 163 3.62 1.78 3.15
N ASN A 164 2.65 2.64 2.83
CA ASN A 164 1.27 2.22 2.56
C ASN A 164 1.16 1.28 1.35
N ARG A 165 1.96 1.48 0.29
CA ARG A 165 2.00 0.56 -0.85
C ARG A 165 2.70 -0.75 -0.50
N ALA A 166 3.76 -0.69 0.29
CA ALA A 166 4.48 -1.87 0.76
C ALA A 166 3.58 -2.80 1.61
N LEU A 167 2.56 -2.25 2.27
CA LEU A 167 1.54 -3.04 2.97
C LEU A 167 0.67 -3.88 2.07
N LEU A 168 0.33 -3.36 0.90
CA LEU A 168 -0.56 -4.02 -0.05
C LEU A 168 0.13 -5.18 -0.77
N CYS A 169 1.46 -5.24 -0.72
CA CYS A 169 2.21 -6.42 -1.12
C CYS A 169 2.00 -7.54 -0.08
N ASP A 170 0.99 -8.38 -0.30
CA ASP A 170 0.67 -9.53 0.55
C ASP A 170 1.62 -10.72 0.26
N PRO A 171 2.49 -11.13 1.20
CA PRO A 171 3.35 -12.29 1.03
C PRO A 171 2.59 -13.63 1.17
N GLU A 172 1.37 -13.62 1.73
CA GLU A 172 0.58 -14.83 1.98
C GLU A 172 -0.38 -15.19 0.82
N GLU A 173 -0.44 -14.41 -0.26
CA GLU A 173 -1.27 -14.73 -1.43
C GLU A 173 -0.84 -16.08 -2.04
N GLU A 174 -1.76 -17.05 -2.06
CA GLU A 174 -1.49 -18.43 -2.48
C GLU A 174 -1.23 -18.54 -3.98
N ASN A 175 -1.86 -17.69 -4.80
CA ASN A 175 -1.68 -17.70 -6.24
C ASN A 175 -0.41 -16.94 -6.62
N ALA A 176 0.63 -17.68 -7.05
CA ALA A 176 1.92 -17.11 -7.44
C ALA A 176 1.82 -16.02 -8.52
N ARG A 177 1.03 -16.24 -9.57
CA ARG A 177 0.84 -15.25 -10.65
C ARG A 177 0.17 -13.97 -10.14
N ARG A 178 -0.81 -14.12 -9.24
CA ARG A 178 -1.51 -12.98 -8.67
C ARG A 178 -0.62 -12.19 -7.70
N ARG A 179 0.17 -12.90 -6.89
CA ARG A 179 1.15 -12.30 -5.97
C ARG A 179 2.22 -11.50 -6.73
N GLU A 180 2.75 -12.06 -7.82
CA GLU A 180 3.70 -11.37 -8.70
C GLU A 180 3.09 -10.13 -9.36
N ALA A 181 1.86 -10.22 -9.85
CA ALA A 181 1.16 -9.09 -10.45
C ALA A 181 0.93 -7.94 -9.44
N VAL A 182 0.43 -8.26 -8.25
CA VAL A 182 0.20 -7.28 -7.16
C VAL A 182 1.52 -6.64 -6.71
N TYR A 183 2.58 -7.46 -6.56
CA TYR A 183 3.91 -6.95 -6.25
C TYR A 183 4.40 -5.99 -7.34
N ALA A 184 4.34 -6.38 -8.61
CA ALA A 184 4.82 -5.57 -9.73
C ALA A 184 4.04 -4.25 -9.90
N GLU A 185 2.76 -4.23 -9.58
CA GLU A 185 1.94 -3.02 -9.57
C GLU A 185 2.39 -2.04 -8.46
N HIS A 186 2.51 -2.53 -7.23
CA HIS A 186 2.88 -1.68 -6.10
C HIS A 186 4.35 -1.29 -6.10
N ALA A 187 5.25 -2.16 -6.57
CA ALA A 187 6.66 -1.83 -6.77
C ALA A 187 6.84 -0.68 -7.77
N ARG A 188 6.10 -0.68 -8.90
CA ARG A 188 6.11 0.44 -9.85
C ARG A 188 5.61 1.74 -9.22
N SER A 189 4.54 1.68 -8.44
CA SER A 189 4.03 2.85 -7.72
C SER A 189 5.04 3.40 -6.71
N ILE A 190 5.70 2.51 -5.95
CA ILE A 190 6.77 2.89 -5.02
C ILE A 190 7.92 3.57 -5.77
N GLN A 191 8.34 2.99 -6.89
CA GLN A 191 9.43 3.54 -7.69
C GLN A 191 9.11 4.93 -8.24
N ALA A 192 7.86 5.20 -8.64
CA ALA A 192 7.43 6.54 -9.04
C ALA A 192 7.55 7.55 -7.89
N PHE A 193 7.08 7.22 -6.68
CA PHE A 193 7.24 8.11 -5.52
C PHE A 193 8.70 8.36 -5.15
N LEU A 194 9.56 7.34 -5.25
CA LEU A 194 10.99 7.50 -5.01
C LEU A 194 11.66 8.34 -6.09
N ALA A 195 11.27 8.20 -7.36
CA ALA A 195 11.78 9.06 -8.43
C ALA A 195 11.40 10.53 -8.21
N ASP A 196 10.14 10.81 -7.84
CA ASP A 196 9.72 12.17 -7.54
C ASP A 196 10.44 12.75 -6.30
N ASN A 197 10.86 11.91 -5.36
CA ASN A 197 11.68 12.33 -4.23
C ASN A 197 13.09 12.72 -4.68
N GLU A 198 13.70 12.00 -5.62
CA GLU A 198 15.00 12.39 -6.19
C GLU A 198 14.94 13.77 -6.84
N ASP A 199 13.85 14.09 -7.55
CA ASP A 199 13.68 15.42 -8.15
C ASP A 199 13.57 16.54 -7.10
N VAL A 200 12.93 16.28 -5.96
CA VAL A 200 12.95 17.21 -4.82
C VAL A 200 14.38 17.33 -4.26
N LEU A 201 15.08 16.22 -4.06
CA LEU A 201 16.44 16.21 -3.52
C LEU A 201 17.45 16.93 -4.44
N ASN A 202 17.28 16.85 -5.75
CA ASN A 202 18.09 17.55 -6.75
C ASN A 202 17.87 19.06 -6.71
N ARG A 203 16.62 19.50 -6.52
CA ARG A 203 16.31 20.92 -6.30
C ARG A 203 16.87 21.42 -4.97
N CYS A 204 16.82 20.62 -3.92
CA CYS A 204 17.48 20.93 -2.64
C CYS A 204 19.01 21.06 -2.79
N GLU A 205 19.64 20.20 -3.59
CA GLU A 205 21.08 20.34 -3.91
C GLU A 205 21.36 21.65 -4.64
N THR A 206 20.54 21.99 -5.65
CA THR A 206 20.65 23.24 -6.39
C THR A 206 20.53 24.45 -5.47
N LEU A 207 19.56 24.44 -4.56
CA LEU A 207 19.39 25.49 -3.55
C LEU A 207 20.65 25.65 -2.69
N LEU A 208 21.23 24.53 -2.25
CA LEU A 208 22.44 24.53 -1.43
C LEU A 208 23.66 25.05 -2.21
N THR A 209 23.83 24.66 -3.47
CA THR A 209 24.90 25.15 -4.34
C THR A 209 24.81 26.65 -4.55
N GLU A 210 23.62 27.16 -4.90
CA GLU A 210 23.41 28.60 -5.11
C GLU A 210 23.58 29.39 -3.81
N THR A 211 23.19 28.81 -2.68
CA THR A 211 23.41 29.36 -1.35
C THR A 211 24.91 29.49 -1.02
N VAL A 212 25.70 28.45 -1.28
CA VAL A 212 27.16 28.52 -1.10
C VAL A 212 27.77 29.58 -2.00
N ARG A 213 27.37 29.62 -3.28
CA ARG A 213 27.84 30.63 -4.23
C ARG A 213 27.55 32.05 -3.75
N TYR A 214 26.33 32.30 -3.28
CA TYR A 214 25.93 33.59 -2.72
C TYR A 214 26.83 34.03 -1.56
N VAL A 215 27.10 33.11 -0.63
CA VAL A 215 27.96 33.39 0.53
C VAL A 215 29.38 33.72 0.09
N GLU A 216 29.93 32.99 -0.89
CA GLU A 216 31.28 33.21 -1.40
C GLU A 216 31.40 34.55 -2.16
N GLU A 217 30.42 34.88 -3.01
CA GLU A 217 30.38 36.16 -3.72
C GLU A 217 30.25 37.35 -2.76
N LYS A 218 29.39 37.23 -1.74
CA LYS A 218 29.23 38.24 -0.69
C LYS A 218 30.53 38.46 0.09
N LYS A 219 31.27 37.38 0.41
CA LYS A 219 32.61 37.48 1.03
C LYS A 219 33.64 38.13 0.13
N ALA A 220 33.52 37.96 -1.18
CA ALA A 220 34.37 38.60 -2.17
C ALA A 220 33.98 40.07 -2.46
N GLY A 221 32.98 40.62 -1.77
CA GLY A 221 32.50 42.00 -1.96
C GLY A 221 31.80 42.22 -3.30
N ARG A 222 31.33 41.15 -3.96
CA ARG A 222 30.58 41.22 -5.22
C ARG A 222 29.10 41.06 -4.91
N ASP A 223 28.30 42.04 -5.32
CA ASP A 223 26.84 42.05 -5.10
C ASP A 223 26.06 41.86 -6.43
N SER A 224 26.71 41.23 -7.41
CA SER A 224 26.17 41.07 -8.77
C SER A 224 25.30 39.81 -8.94
N MET A 225 24.97 39.10 -7.86
CA MET A 225 24.36 37.78 -7.99
C MET A 225 22.88 37.88 -8.36
N ASP A 226 22.50 37.12 -9.39
CA ASP A 226 21.10 36.93 -9.75
C ASP A 226 20.41 35.99 -8.75
N LEU A 227 19.75 36.57 -7.74
CA LEU A 227 18.97 35.85 -6.73
C LEU A 227 17.74 35.14 -7.31
N GLN A 228 17.38 35.37 -8.58
CA GLN A 228 16.21 34.77 -9.20
C GLN A 228 16.24 33.24 -9.21
N ILE A 229 17.42 32.63 -9.37
CA ILE A 229 17.56 31.16 -9.35
C ILE A 229 17.22 30.64 -7.96
N MET A 230 17.82 31.20 -6.91
CA MET A 230 17.58 30.79 -5.52
C MET A 230 16.12 31.00 -5.11
N THR A 231 15.56 32.19 -5.39
CA THR A 231 14.15 32.49 -5.12
C THR A 231 13.20 31.59 -5.92
N GLY A 232 13.54 31.26 -7.17
CA GLY A 232 12.78 30.34 -8.01
C GLY A 232 12.76 28.93 -7.45
N VAL A 233 13.90 28.43 -6.98
CA VAL A 233 14.01 27.11 -6.35
C VAL A 233 13.26 27.07 -5.01
N ILE A 234 13.39 28.10 -4.15
CA ILE A 234 12.63 28.22 -2.90
C ILE A 234 11.13 28.12 -3.19
N ARG A 235 10.63 28.93 -4.13
CA ARG A 235 9.21 28.89 -4.53
C ARG A 235 8.79 27.52 -5.06
N SER A 236 9.65 26.86 -5.84
CA SER A 236 9.35 25.51 -6.34
C SER A 236 9.27 24.48 -5.21
N LEU A 237 10.14 24.54 -4.20
CA LEU A 237 10.14 23.60 -3.09
C LEU A 237 8.94 23.82 -2.16
N THR A 238 8.58 25.08 -1.89
CA THR A 238 7.41 25.41 -1.06
C THR A 238 6.08 25.07 -1.74
N ASN A 239 6.01 25.16 -3.07
CA ASN A 239 4.80 24.85 -3.85
C ASN A 239 4.69 23.37 -4.25
N ASP A 240 5.68 22.53 -3.96
CA ASP A 240 5.66 21.11 -4.31
C ASP A 240 4.75 20.35 -3.33
N GLY A 241 3.44 20.41 -3.58
CA GLY A 241 2.47 19.51 -2.96
C GLY A 241 2.63 18.08 -3.50
N ILE A 242 2.07 17.10 -2.78
CA ILE A 242 1.99 15.71 -3.26
C ILE A 242 1.18 15.70 -4.56
N ARG A 243 1.84 15.63 -5.71
CA ARG A 243 1.20 15.30 -6.99
C ARG A 243 0.90 13.82 -6.98
N MET A 244 -0.26 13.44 -6.45
CA MET A 244 -0.81 12.11 -6.71
C MET A 244 -1.42 12.19 -8.10
N ASP A 245 -0.64 11.81 -9.11
CA ASP A 245 -1.24 11.41 -10.39
C ASP A 245 -2.20 10.28 -10.06
N ALA A 246 -3.49 10.61 -10.03
CA ALA A 246 -4.54 9.63 -9.85
C ALA A 246 -4.33 8.57 -10.94
N PRO A 247 -4.24 7.27 -10.60
CA PRO A 247 -4.17 6.25 -11.63
C PRO A 247 -5.43 6.41 -12.48
N GLN A 248 -5.24 6.79 -13.74
CA GLN A 248 -6.32 6.79 -14.71
C GLN A 248 -6.87 5.37 -14.81
N GLY A 249 -8.11 5.22 -14.34
CA GLY A 249 -9.09 4.22 -14.80
C GLY A 249 -8.69 2.74 -14.84
N GLY A 250 -9.37 1.95 -14.02
CA GLY A 250 -9.54 0.51 -14.20
C GLY A 250 -10.82 0.04 -13.51
#